data_AF-A0A432S5A6-F1
#
_entry.id   AF-A0A432S5A6-F1
#
_cell.length_a   1.000
_cell.length_b   1.000
_cell.length_c   1.000
_cell.angle_alpha   90.00
_cell.angle_beta   90.00
_cell.angle_gamma   90.00
#
_symmetry.space_group_name_H-M   'P 1'
#
loop_
_entity.id
_entity.type
_entity.pdbx_description
1 polymer ?
#
loop_
_entity_poly.entity_id
_entity_poly.type
_entity_poly.pdbx_seq_one_letter_code
_entity_poly.pdbx_strand_id
1 'polypeptide(L)'
;MSLRYIKRITKFFYILTSIVILFLYIDISLAKSKRIKTSSKSVYKSSFTKNLPTKSTKSYFKSSFNKINKNKLYKLRNSLYKFKDKFKKGKEIFNKVKQSKTSFVKLKKAIIDKKLNNLNKAQNKILKKEILKNNRIMGKMLEKLTYKLLRIKYPEEKGYKILREVYLVDKNGKKITVKIGNKKEGRRVDFAVIKGNKLIRLIEVTTKTANKKYQILKERKIRKLRDVYIKFKNKLIKVPKNMKIEIVRELEGI
;
A
#
# COMPACT_ATOMS: atom_id res chain seq x y z
N MET A 1 -14.41 -7.77 30.65
CA MET A 1 -15.83 -8.03 30.99
C MET A 1 -15.83 -9.12 32.05
N SER A 2 -16.27 -8.85 33.29
CA SER A 2 -16.01 -9.77 34.42
C SER A 2 -16.88 -11.03 34.34
N LEU A 3 -16.35 -12.17 34.83
CA LEU A 3 -17.09 -13.45 34.90
C LEU A 3 -18.44 -13.32 35.64
N ARG A 4 -18.53 -12.42 36.63
CA ARG A 4 -19.78 -12.13 37.34
C ARG A 4 -20.85 -11.51 36.43
N TYR A 5 -20.46 -10.71 35.45
CA TYR A 5 -21.38 -10.08 34.51
C TYR A 5 -21.95 -11.11 33.52
N ILE A 6 -21.13 -12.05 33.05
CA ILE A 6 -21.55 -13.13 32.16
C ILE A 6 -22.55 -14.07 32.87
N LYS A 7 -22.26 -14.47 34.14
CA LYS A 7 -23.19 -15.30 34.94
C LYS A 7 -24.55 -14.64 35.19
N ARG A 8 -24.59 -13.32 35.35
CA ARG A 8 -25.85 -12.57 35.51
C ARG A 8 -26.67 -12.53 34.22
N ILE A 9 -26.00 -12.39 33.07
CA ILE A 9 -26.64 -12.41 31.76
C ILE A 9 -27.20 -13.80 31.44
N THR A 10 -26.45 -14.88 31.68
CA THR A 10 -26.94 -16.25 31.41
C THR A 10 -28.13 -16.61 32.29
N LYS A 11 -28.10 -16.26 33.58
CA LYS A 11 -29.25 -16.46 34.49
C LYS A 11 -30.49 -15.68 34.04
N PHE A 12 -30.30 -14.46 33.53
CA PHE A 12 -31.38 -13.65 32.97
C PHE A 12 -31.99 -14.28 31.70
N PHE A 13 -31.18 -14.79 30.77
CA PHE A 13 -31.67 -15.47 29.58
C PHE A 13 -32.45 -16.75 29.91
N TYR A 14 -32.01 -17.52 30.90
CA TYR A 14 -32.72 -18.73 31.34
C TYR A 14 -34.11 -18.44 31.93
N ILE A 15 -34.21 -17.35 32.71
CA ILE A 15 -35.50 -16.88 33.23
C ILE A 15 -36.40 -16.41 32.07
N LEU A 16 -35.82 -15.69 31.11
CA LEU A 16 -36.56 -15.18 29.95
C LEU A 16 -37.09 -16.29 29.04
N THR A 17 -36.29 -17.33 28.75
CA THR A 17 -36.74 -18.47 27.95
C THR A 17 -37.86 -19.25 28.65
N SER A 18 -37.76 -19.43 29.97
CA SER A 18 -38.80 -20.07 30.78
C SER A 18 -40.12 -19.30 30.73
N ILE A 19 -40.06 -17.96 30.75
CA ILE A 19 -41.25 -17.09 30.61
C ILE A 19 -41.86 -17.20 29.20
N VAL A 20 -41.04 -17.24 28.14
CA VAL A 20 -41.54 -17.38 26.75
C VAL A 20 -42.21 -18.73 26.52
N ILE A 21 -41.67 -19.82 27.07
CA ILE A 21 -42.28 -21.15 27.01
C ILE A 21 -43.64 -21.15 27.71
N LEU A 22 -43.74 -20.48 28.87
CA LEU A 22 -45.01 -20.32 29.59
C LEU A 22 -46.05 -19.55 28.75
N PHE A 23 -45.63 -18.52 28.01
CA PHE A 23 -46.50 -17.76 27.10
C PHE A 23 -47.07 -18.62 25.97
N LEU A 24 -46.21 -19.36 25.26
CA LEU A 24 -46.64 -20.26 24.18
C LEU A 24 -47.64 -21.29 24.70
N TYR A 25 -47.43 -21.78 25.92
CA TYR A 25 -48.36 -22.73 26.55
C TYR A 25 -49.72 -22.11 26.87
N ILE A 26 -49.75 -20.86 27.36
CA ILE A 26 -50.99 -20.11 27.64
C ILE A 26 -51.76 -19.84 26.34
N ASP A 27 -51.08 -19.36 25.30
CA ASP A 27 -51.71 -19.05 24.00
C ASP A 27 -52.28 -20.31 23.34
N ILE A 28 -51.52 -21.42 23.35
CA ILE A 28 -52.01 -22.73 22.86
C ILE A 28 -53.21 -23.22 23.68
N SER A 29 -53.22 -23.01 25.00
CA SER A 29 -54.31 -23.44 25.87
C SER A 29 -55.59 -22.62 25.66
N LEU A 30 -55.46 -21.32 25.44
CA LEU A 30 -56.58 -20.43 25.11
C LEU A 30 -57.13 -20.69 23.70
N ALA A 31 -56.26 -20.96 22.72
CA ALA A 31 -56.68 -21.33 21.37
C ALA A 31 -57.45 -22.67 21.33
N LYS A 32 -57.19 -23.57 22.28
CA LYS A 32 -57.94 -24.83 22.43
C LYS A 32 -59.27 -24.67 23.15
N SER A 33 -59.46 -23.66 24.01
CA SER A 33 -60.73 -23.44 24.71
C SER A 33 -61.77 -22.73 23.85
N LYS A 34 -61.34 -21.95 22.84
CA LYS A 34 -62.21 -21.42 21.80
C LYS A 34 -62.26 -22.40 20.62
N ARG A 35 -63.33 -23.18 20.47
CA ARG A 35 -63.69 -23.78 19.17
C ARG A 35 -64.03 -22.63 18.20
N ILE A 36 -63.01 -21.99 17.63
CA ILE A 36 -63.15 -21.12 16.46
C ILE A 36 -62.38 -21.81 15.34
N LYS A 37 -63.13 -22.32 14.37
CA LYS A 37 -62.61 -22.71 13.05
C LYS A 37 -62.12 -21.42 12.38
N THR A 38 -60.83 -21.11 12.51
CA THR A 38 -60.17 -20.21 11.55
C THR A 38 -58.90 -20.87 11.04
N SER A 39 -58.83 -20.92 9.71
CA SER A 39 -57.78 -21.45 8.87
C SER A 39 -56.48 -20.65 8.99
N SER A 40 -55.62 -21.03 9.93
CA SER A 40 -54.20 -20.66 9.89
C SER A 40 -53.35 -21.79 10.49
N LYS A 41 -53.52 -22.98 9.92
CA LYS A 41 -52.82 -24.20 10.33
C LYS A 41 -51.38 -24.33 9.81
N SER A 42 -50.80 -23.30 9.16
CA SER A 42 -49.63 -23.51 8.28
C SER A 42 -48.30 -22.83 8.64
N VAL A 43 -48.13 -22.06 9.73
CA VAL A 43 -46.87 -21.26 9.88
C VAL A 43 -45.91 -21.66 11.01
N TYR A 44 -46.27 -22.55 11.95
CA TYR A 44 -45.39 -22.88 13.08
C TYR A 44 -45.19 -24.37 13.32
N LYS A 45 -44.80 -25.13 12.29
CA LYS A 45 -44.58 -26.58 12.42
C LYS A 45 -43.15 -27.09 12.25
N SER A 46 -42.15 -26.26 11.97
CA SER A 46 -40.85 -26.81 11.53
C SER A 46 -39.68 -26.80 12.52
N SER A 47 -39.80 -26.35 13.77
CA SER A 47 -38.58 -26.29 14.60
C SER A 47 -38.75 -26.24 16.13
N PHE A 48 -39.71 -26.95 16.74
CA PHE A 48 -39.70 -27.11 18.22
C PHE A 48 -40.55 -28.29 18.71
N THR A 49 -40.27 -29.52 18.24
CA THR A 49 -41.01 -30.73 18.68
C THR A 49 -40.12 -31.86 19.16
N LYS A 50 -39.03 -31.55 19.89
CA LYS A 50 -38.21 -32.61 20.50
C LYS A 50 -38.27 -32.71 22.02
N ASN A 51 -38.89 -31.75 22.73
CA ASN A 51 -39.11 -31.87 24.18
C ASN A 51 -40.51 -31.37 24.55
N LEU A 52 -41.53 -32.17 24.25
CA LEU A 52 -42.89 -31.92 24.75
C LEU A 52 -43.03 -32.53 26.15
N PRO A 53 -43.56 -31.77 27.13
CA PRO A 53 -43.73 -32.26 28.49
C PRO A 53 -44.61 -33.52 28.54
N THR A 54 -44.18 -34.51 29.32
CA THR A 54 -44.90 -35.78 29.56
C THR A 54 -46.29 -35.54 30.16
N LYS A 55 -47.22 -36.49 30.01
CA LYS A 55 -48.62 -36.39 30.47
C LYS A 55 -48.76 -35.93 31.94
N SER A 56 -47.81 -36.27 32.82
CA SER A 56 -47.82 -35.87 34.24
C SER A 56 -47.64 -34.37 34.45
N THR A 57 -46.73 -33.73 33.72
CA THR A 57 -46.48 -32.28 33.82
C THR A 57 -47.67 -31.46 33.30
N LYS A 58 -48.39 -31.94 32.28
CA LYS A 58 -49.64 -31.31 31.79
C LYS A 58 -50.73 -31.26 32.86
N SER A 59 -50.84 -32.30 33.70
CA SER A 59 -51.81 -32.36 34.79
C SER A 59 -51.50 -31.33 35.89
N TYR A 60 -50.22 -31.23 36.27
CA TYR A 60 -49.75 -30.34 37.34
C TYR A 60 -49.95 -28.86 37.00
N PHE A 61 -49.71 -28.48 35.75
CA PHE A 61 -49.96 -27.11 35.28
C PHE A 61 -51.46 -26.79 35.18
N LYS A 62 -52.31 -27.78 34.87
CA LYS A 62 -53.75 -27.57 34.72
C LYS A 62 -54.46 -27.31 36.06
N SER A 63 -54.05 -27.98 37.14
CA SER A 63 -54.64 -27.76 38.47
C SER A 63 -54.20 -26.42 39.09
N SER A 64 -52.95 -26.01 38.88
CA SER A 64 -52.39 -24.78 39.46
C SER A 64 -52.94 -23.50 38.80
N PHE A 65 -53.34 -23.55 37.52
CA PHE A 65 -53.84 -22.37 36.80
C PHE A 65 -55.35 -22.11 36.99
N ASN A 66 -56.15 -23.14 37.32
CA ASN A 66 -57.60 -22.98 37.54
C ASN A 66 -57.94 -22.14 38.78
N LYS A 67 -56.98 -21.84 39.66
CA LYS A 67 -57.14 -20.95 40.83
C LYS A 67 -56.74 -19.49 40.58
N ILE A 68 -56.22 -19.14 39.40
CA ILE A 68 -55.70 -17.79 39.14
C ILE A 68 -56.84 -16.89 38.64
N ASN A 69 -57.23 -15.91 39.46
CA ASN A 69 -58.23 -14.89 39.14
C ASN A 69 -57.86 -14.15 37.83
N LYS A 70 -58.83 -14.00 36.92
CA LYS A 70 -58.70 -13.28 35.63
C LYS A 70 -58.05 -11.89 35.77
N ASN A 71 -58.32 -11.17 36.87
CA ASN A 71 -57.71 -9.86 37.15
C ASN A 71 -56.20 -9.94 37.40
N LYS A 72 -55.71 -11.03 38.02
CA LYS A 72 -54.27 -11.27 38.19
C LYS A 72 -53.59 -11.57 36.85
N LEU A 73 -54.25 -12.34 35.98
CA LEU A 73 -53.75 -12.62 34.63
C LEU A 73 -53.65 -11.35 33.77
N TYR A 74 -54.65 -10.45 33.86
CA TYR A 74 -54.62 -9.17 33.15
C TYR A 74 -53.50 -8.25 33.62
N LYS A 75 -53.33 -8.10 34.95
CA LYS A 75 -52.20 -7.34 35.54
C LYS A 75 -50.84 -7.91 35.11
N LEU A 76 -50.71 -9.24 35.09
CA LEU A 76 -49.48 -9.91 34.65
C LEU A 76 -49.20 -9.63 33.16
N ARG A 77 -50.20 -9.74 32.29
CA ARG A 77 -50.09 -9.45 30.86
C ARG A 77 -49.65 -8.01 30.60
N ASN A 78 -50.22 -7.03 31.29
CA ASN A 78 -49.84 -5.62 31.15
C ASN A 78 -48.43 -5.32 31.66
N SER A 79 -48.02 -5.95 32.78
CA SER A 79 -46.64 -5.88 33.27
C SER A 79 -45.65 -6.42 32.23
N LEU A 80 -46.01 -7.52 31.55
CA LEU A 80 -45.18 -8.15 30.53
C LEU A 80 -45.08 -7.32 29.24
N TYR A 81 -46.15 -6.64 28.82
CA TYR A 81 -46.06 -5.67 27.72
C TYR A 81 -45.10 -4.53 28.06
N LYS A 82 -45.22 -3.93 29.26
CA LYS A 82 -44.29 -2.89 29.73
C LYS A 82 -42.84 -3.40 29.78
N PHE A 83 -42.62 -4.65 30.17
CA PHE A 83 -41.29 -5.27 30.16
C PHE A 83 -40.74 -5.46 28.74
N LYS A 84 -41.57 -5.93 27.80
CA LYS A 84 -41.20 -6.11 26.39
C LYS A 84 -40.74 -4.79 25.75
N ASP A 85 -41.45 -3.69 26.04
CA ASP A 85 -41.09 -2.37 25.54
C ASP A 85 -39.78 -1.86 26.14
N LYS A 86 -39.57 -2.05 27.45
CA LYS A 86 -38.29 -1.73 28.11
C LYS A 86 -37.13 -2.54 27.52
N PHE A 87 -37.35 -3.83 27.23
CA PHE A 87 -36.34 -4.69 26.61
C PHE A 87 -36.01 -4.28 25.18
N LYS A 88 -37.01 -3.89 24.38
CA LYS A 88 -36.81 -3.36 23.02
C LYS A 88 -35.96 -2.08 23.04
N LYS A 89 -36.29 -1.13 23.92
CA LYS A 89 -35.48 0.11 24.11
C LYS A 89 -34.04 -0.20 24.53
N GLY A 90 -33.85 -1.16 25.45
CA GLY A 90 -32.51 -1.60 25.87
C GLY A 90 -31.68 -2.20 24.72
N LYS A 91 -32.31 -2.99 23.84
CA LYS A 91 -31.66 -3.59 22.66
C LYS A 91 -31.25 -2.52 21.63
N GLU A 92 -32.07 -1.51 21.41
CA GLU A 92 -31.76 -0.38 20.53
C GLU A 92 -30.56 0.43 21.04
N ILE A 93 -30.51 0.73 22.34
CA ILE A 93 -29.37 1.42 22.97
C ILE A 93 -28.08 0.59 22.82
N PHE A 94 -28.14 -0.71 23.10
CA PHE A 94 -26.99 -1.60 22.97
C PHE A 94 -26.43 -1.61 21.54
N ASN A 95 -27.30 -1.68 20.53
CA ASN A 95 -26.89 -1.64 19.13
C ASN A 95 -26.23 -0.30 18.76
N LYS A 96 -26.78 0.83 19.22
CA LYS A 96 -26.17 2.17 19.01
C LYS A 96 -24.76 2.25 19.62
N VAL A 97 -24.58 1.76 20.85
CA VAL A 97 -23.27 1.72 21.52
C VAL A 97 -22.27 0.79 20.82
N LYS A 98 -22.75 -0.35 20.29
CA LYS A 98 -21.90 -1.26 19.51
C LYS A 98 -21.44 -0.60 18.20
N GLN A 99 -22.35 0.07 17.51
CA GLN A 99 -22.07 0.77 16.26
C GLN A 99 -21.08 1.94 16.47
N SER A 100 -21.25 2.73 17.54
CA SER A 100 -20.33 3.82 17.87
C SER A 100 -18.93 3.33 18.24
N LYS A 101 -18.80 2.19 18.95
CA LYS A 101 -17.49 1.56 19.19
C LYS A 101 -16.82 1.13 17.89
N THR A 102 -17.57 0.54 16.96
CA THR A 102 -17.00 0.14 15.67
C THR A 102 -16.58 1.32 14.81
N SER A 103 -17.32 2.43 14.81
CA SER A 103 -16.93 3.62 14.06
C SER A 103 -15.68 4.28 14.66
N PHE A 104 -15.56 4.30 15.99
CA PHE A 104 -14.38 4.84 16.66
C PHE A 104 -13.10 4.04 16.36
N VAL A 105 -13.19 2.70 16.34
CA VAL A 105 -12.06 1.83 15.94
C VAL A 105 -11.64 2.09 14.49
N LYS A 106 -12.60 2.24 13.58
CA LYS A 106 -12.33 2.58 12.17
C LYS A 106 -11.65 3.94 12.03
N LEU A 107 -12.12 4.95 12.76
CA LEU A 107 -11.54 6.29 12.75
C LEU A 107 -10.09 6.28 13.27
N LYS A 108 -9.83 5.59 14.38
CA LYS A 108 -8.47 5.43 14.92
C LYS A 108 -7.53 4.79 13.90
N LYS A 109 -7.98 3.71 13.25
CA LYS A 109 -7.19 3.04 12.21
C LYS A 109 -6.87 3.97 11.04
N ALA A 110 -7.86 4.71 10.54
CA ALA A 110 -7.67 5.67 9.45
C ALA A 110 -6.67 6.78 9.79
N ILE A 111 -6.68 7.28 11.04
CA ILE A 111 -5.72 8.29 11.51
C ILE A 111 -4.29 7.70 11.54
N ILE A 112 -4.14 6.48 12.05
CA ILE A 112 -2.85 5.77 12.09
C ILE A 112 -2.31 5.55 10.68
N ASP A 113 -3.15 5.02 9.78
CA ASP A 113 -2.77 4.73 8.39
C ASP A 113 -2.35 6.01 7.66
N LYS A 114 -3.07 7.13 7.87
CA LYS A 114 -2.71 8.44 7.31
C LYS A 114 -1.36 8.93 7.83
N LYS A 115 -1.10 8.79 9.15
CA LYS A 115 0.17 9.19 9.75
C LYS A 115 1.34 8.34 9.24
N LEU A 116 1.15 7.01 9.14
CA LEU A 116 2.14 6.08 8.61
C LEU A 116 2.48 6.39 7.15
N ASN A 117 1.48 6.65 6.32
CA ASN A 117 1.68 7.02 4.92
C ASN A 117 2.50 8.31 4.78
N ASN A 118 2.26 9.31 5.64
CA ASN A 118 3.02 10.55 5.62
C ASN A 118 4.48 10.36 6.07
N LEU A 119 4.71 9.55 7.10
CA LEU A 119 6.06 9.19 7.56
C LEU A 119 6.84 8.44 6.47
N ASN A 120 6.21 7.47 5.83
CA ASN A 120 6.83 6.71 4.73
C ASN A 120 7.19 7.62 3.54
N LYS A 121 6.32 8.57 3.19
CA LYS A 121 6.62 9.57 2.15
C LYS A 121 7.81 10.44 2.52
N ALA A 122 7.92 10.88 3.78
CA ALA A 122 9.03 11.69 4.26
C ALA A 122 10.34 10.89 4.27
N GLN A 123 10.34 9.66 4.79
CA GLN A 123 11.50 8.77 4.80
C GLN A 123 11.98 8.46 3.37
N ASN A 124 11.08 8.12 2.45
CA ASN A 124 11.43 7.88 1.05
C ASN A 124 12.07 9.11 0.38
N LYS A 125 11.62 10.33 0.74
CA LYS A 125 12.21 11.57 0.24
C LYS A 125 13.64 11.77 0.77
N ILE A 126 13.87 11.48 2.06
CA ILE A 126 15.21 11.55 2.69
C ILE A 126 16.15 10.53 2.06
N LEU A 127 15.73 9.26 1.99
CA LEU A 127 16.50 8.17 1.39
C LEU A 127 16.88 8.49 -0.06
N LYS A 128 15.94 9.00 -0.87
CA LYS A 128 16.22 9.43 -2.25
C LYS A 128 17.28 10.53 -2.31
N LYS A 129 17.26 11.48 -1.37
CA LYS A 129 18.26 12.56 -1.30
C LYS A 129 19.64 12.03 -0.93
N GLU A 130 19.73 11.09 0.00
CA GLU A 130 20.97 10.44 0.40
C GLU A 130 21.57 9.59 -0.72
N ILE A 131 20.75 8.75 -1.39
CA ILE A 131 21.16 7.98 -2.56
C ILE A 131 21.73 8.90 -3.64
N LEU A 132 21.09 10.03 -3.91
CA LEU A 132 21.58 11.00 -4.89
C LEU A 132 22.92 11.62 -4.48
N LYS A 133 23.08 11.97 -3.19
CA LYS A 133 24.34 12.50 -2.64
C LYS A 133 25.47 11.46 -2.79
N ASN A 134 25.21 10.21 -2.41
CA ASN A 134 26.18 9.13 -2.49
C ASN A 134 26.56 8.83 -3.94
N ASN A 135 25.60 8.78 -4.87
CA ASN A 135 25.87 8.62 -6.29
C ASN A 135 26.77 9.73 -6.85
N ARG A 136 26.58 10.98 -6.40
CA ARG A 136 27.42 12.11 -6.80
C ARG A 136 28.85 11.98 -6.27
N ILE A 137 29.01 11.57 -5.02
CA ILE A 137 30.33 11.34 -4.40
C ILE A 137 31.06 10.20 -5.12
N MET A 138 30.38 9.07 -5.32
CA MET A 138 30.93 7.91 -6.02
C MET A 138 31.32 8.25 -7.46
N GLY A 139 30.49 9.00 -8.19
CA GLY A 139 30.81 9.45 -9.54
C GLY A 139 32.10 10.28 -9.61
N LYS A 140 32.27 11.23 -8.69
CA LYS A 140 33.51 12.04 -8.59
C LYS A 140 34.73 11.20 -8.24
N MET A 141 34.57 10.26 -7.31
CA MET A 141 35.65 9.36 -6.90
C MET A 141 36.08 8.47 -8.07
N LEU A 142 35.11 7.89 -8.78
CA LEU A 142 35.37 7.04 -9.95
C LEU A 142 36.07 7.83 -11.07
N GLU A 143 35.67 9.08 -11.33
CA GLU A 143 36.35 9.95 -12.30
C GLU A 143 37.82 10.19 -11.90
N LYS A 144 38.07 10.47 -10.61
CA LYS A 144 39.44 10.68 -10.09
C LYS A 144 40.31 9.43 -10.21
N LEU A 145 39.76 8.25 -9.88
CA LEU A 145 40.47 6.98 -9.99
C LEU A 145 40.72 6.62 -11.45
N THR A 146 39.72 6.82 -12.32
CA THR A 146 39.86 6.60 -13.77
C THR A 146 40.97 7.44 -14.36
N TYR A 147 41.03 8.73 -14.00
CA TYR A 147 42.10 9.61 -14.46
C TYR A 147 43.49 9.11 -14.02
N LYS A 148 43.63 8.65 -12.76
CA LYS A 148 44.89 8.07 -12.26
C LYS A 148 45.30 6.83 -13.05
N LEU A 149 44.38 5.89 -13.25
CA LEU A 149 44.65 4.67 -14.02
C LEU A 149 45.00 4.96 -15.48
N LEU A 150 44.31 5.92 -16.11
CA LEU A 150 44.65 6.36 -17.46
C LEU A 150 46.06 6.93 -17.54
N ARG A 151 46.52 7.69 -16.55
CA ARG A 151 47.90 8.21 -16.53
C ARG A 151 48.95 7.10 -16.41
N ILE A 152 48.63 6.02 -15.70
CA ILE A 152 49.51 4.85 -15.59
C ILE A 152 49.56 4.10 -16.93
N LYS A 153 48.40 3.86 -17.55
CA LYS A 153 48.29 3.12 -18.82
C LYS A 153 48.80 3.90 -20.03
N TYR A 154 48.59 5.21 -20.03
CA TYR A 154 48.96 6.14 -21.10
C TYR A 154 49.87 7.24 -20.54
N PRO A 155 51.13 6.89 -20.18
CA PRO A 155 52.05 7.83 -19.54
C PRO A 155 52.47 8.93 -20.52
N GLU A 156 52.60 10.15 -20.00
CA GLU A 156 52.94 11.32 -20.80
C GLU A 156 54.34 11.23 -21.42
N GLU A 157 55.28 10.59 -20.72
CA GLU A 157 56.64 10.30 -21.20
C GLU A 157 56.65 9.48 -22.51
N LYS A 158 55.62 8.66 -22.76
CA LYS A 158 55.45 7.91 -24.01
C LYS A 158 54.69 8.70 -25.09
N GLY A 159 54.52 10.00 -24.89
CA GLY A 159 53.88 10.95 -25.82
C GLY A 159 52.35 10.97 -25.77
N TYR A 160 51.74 10.35 -24.76
CA TYR A 160 50.29 10.38 -24.57
C TYR A 160 49.84 11.64 -23.84
N LYS A 161 48.60 12.08 -24.11
CA LYS A 161 47.93 13.13 -23.33
C LYS A 161 46.51 12.74 -23.04
N ILE A 162 46.08 13.03 -21.81
CA ILE A 162 44.71 12.77 -21.35
C ILE A 162 44.03 14.12 -21.18
N LEU A 163 43.00 14.34 -22.00
CA LEU A 163 42.18 15.53 -21.97
C LEU A 163 40.95 15.26 -21.13
N ARG A 164 40.56 16.22 -20.30
CA ARG A 164 39.37 16.13 -19.44
C ARG A 164 38.25 16.99 -20.00
N GLU A 165 37.00 16.53 -19.84
CA GLU A 165 35.77 17.28 -20.12
C GLU A 165 35.71 17.89 -21.54
N VAL A 166 36.03 17.09 -22.57
CA VAL A 166 36.19 17.57 -23.94
C VAL A 166 34.86 17.62 -24.70
N TYR A 167 34.55 18.75 -25.34
CA TYR A 167 33.39 18.85 -26.23
C TYR A 167 33.67 18.32 -27.63
N LEU A 168 32.65 17.69 -28.22
CA LEU A 168 32.62 17.39 -29.65
C LEU A 168 32.35 18.66 -30.46
N VAL A 169 33.24 18.96 -31.40
CA VAL A 169 33.23 20.17 -32.23
C VAL A 169 33.21 19.82 -33.72
N ASP A 170 32.82 20.77 -34.56
CA ASP A 170 32.87 20.64 -36.01
C ASP A 170 34.26 20.98 -36.56
N LYS A 171 34.39 20.92 -37.89
CA LYS A 171 35.63 21.23 -38.62
C LYS A 171 36.14 22.67 -38.41
N ASN A 172 35.29 23.58 -37.92
CA ASN A 172 35.65 24.96 -37.61
C ASN A 172 35.93 25.15 -36.10
N GLY A 173 35.92 24.07 -35.32
CA GLY A 173 36.11 24.11 -33.88
C GLY A 173 34.90 24.61 -33.09
N LYS A 174 33.73 24.75 -33.73
CA LYS A 174 32.49 25.16 -33.06
C LYS A 174 31.80 23.95 -32.45
N LYS A 175 31.29 24.09 -31.22
CA LYS A 175 30.55 23.03 -30.52
C LYS A 175 29.37 22.54 -31.35
N ILE A 176 29.33 21.24 -31.63
CA ILE A 176 28.19 20.64 -32.31
C ILE A 176 27.05 20.49 -31.30
N THR A 177 25.86 20.92 -31.71
CA THR A 177 24.63 20.76 -30.93
C THR A 177 23.57 20.07 -31.77
N VAL A 178 22.75 19.25 -31.13
CA VAL A 178 21.59 18.59 -31.74
C VAL A 178 20.33 19.01 -31.01
N LYS A 179 19.23 19.17 -31.76
CA LYS A 179 17.92 19.42 -31.17
C LYS A 179 17.40 18.14 -30.53
N ILE A 180 17.05 18.23 -29.25
CA ILE A 180 16.42 17.15 -28.50
C ILE A 180 15.24 17.76 -27.73
N GLY A 181 14.02 17.39 -28.15
CA GLY A 181 12.82 18.14 -27.76
C GLY A 181 12.98 19.61 -28.15
N ASN A 182 12.85 20.51 -27.17
CA ASN A 182 12.89 21.96 -27.38
C ASN A 182 14.29 22.57 -27.15
N LYS A 183 15.31 21.76 -26.85
CA LYS A 183 16.66 22.26 -26.49
C LYS A 183 17.72 21.85 -27.52
N LYS A 184 18.69 22.73 -27.78
CA LYS A 184 19.92 22.40 -28.52
C LYS A 184 20.99 22.01 -27.51
N GLU A 185 21.44 20.76 -27.57
CA GLU A 185 22.41 20.22 -26.62
C GLU A 185 23.64 19.66 -27.33
N GLY A 186 24.83 19.94 -26.82
CA GLY A 186 26.08 19.32 -27.30
C GLY A 186 26.46 18.08 -26.50
N ARG A 187 27.53 17.41 -26.93
CA ARG A 187 28.11 16.26 -26.22
C ARG A 187 29.50 16.61 -25.70
N ARG A 188 29.67 16.48 -24.39
CA ARG A 188 30.95 16.53 -23.67
C ARG A 188 31.36 15.11 -23.33
N VAL A 189 32.62 14.73 -23.47
CA VAL A 189 33.17 13.43 -23.09
C VAL A 189 34.08 13.63 -21.88
N ASP A 190 34.04 12.73 -20.90
CA ASP A 190 34.78 12.92 -19.65
C ASP A 190 36.29 12.85 -19.87
N PHE A 191 36.77 11.89 -20.66
CA PHE A 191 38.17 11.80 -21.05
C PHE A 191 38.38 11.51 -22.54
N ALA A 192 39.43 12.11 -23.10
CA ALA A 192 39.96 11.74 -24.41
C ALA A 192 41.47 11.46 -24.28
N VAL A 193 41.92 10.31 -24.78
CA VAL A 193 43.34 9.95 -24.82
C VAL A 193 43.85 10.21 -26.23
N ILE A 194 44.90 11.02 -26.36
CA ILE A 194 45.53 11.34 -27.63
C ILE A 194 47.01 10.97 -27.61
N LYS A 195 47.57 10.67 -28.78
CA LYS A 195 49.01 10.51 -29.00
C LYS A 195 49.39 11.23 -30.28
N GLY A 196 50.23 12.26 -30.18
CA GLY A 196 50.48 13.19 -31.29
C GLY A 196 49.18 13.84 -31.78
N ASN A 197 48.87 13.70 -33.08
CA ASN A 197 47.65 14.22 -33.70
C ASN A 197 46.54 13.15 -33.86
N LYS A 198 46.66 11.98 -33.19
CA LYS A 198 45.69 10.89 -33.28
C LYS A 198 44.92 10.73 -31.97
N LEU A 199 43.61 10.53 -32.10
CA LEU A 199 42.74 10.13 -30.99
C LEU A 199 42.85 8.62 -30.78
N ILE A 200 43.13 8.22 -29.55
CA ILE A 200 43.33 6.83 -29.14
C ILE A 200 42.06 6.27 -28.51
N ARG A 201 41.48 6.97 -27.52
CA ARG A 201 40.25 6.55 -26.81
C ARG A 201 39.38 7.74 -26.42
N LEU A 202 38.08 7.50 -26.32
CA LEU A 202 37.08 8.39 -25.73
C LEU A 202 36.37 7.64 -24.62
N ILE A 203 36.30 8.22 -23.43
CA ILE A 203 35.83 7.53 -22.23
C ILE A 203 34.79 8.39 -21.51
N GLU A 204 33.64 7.80 -21.20
CA GLU A 204 32.63 8.36 -20.30
C GLU A 204 32.63 7.53 -19.00
N VAL A 205 32.81 8.22 -17.89
CA VAL A 205 32.75 7.60 -16.56
C VAL A 205 31.33 7.73 -16.02
N THR A 206 30.81 6.63 -15.50
CA THR A 206 29.45 6.63 -14.96
C THR A 206 29.27 5.60 -13.87
N THR A 207 28.34 5.85 -12.96
CA THR A 207 27.96 4.83 -11.98
C THR A 207 27.20 3.68 -12.65
N LYS A 208 27.30 2.47 -12.07
CA LYS A 208 26.68 1.23 -12.59
C LYS A 208 25.20 1.37 -12.92
N THR A 209 24.45 2.10 -12.09
CA THR A 209 23.00 2.26 -12.20
C THR A 209 22.54 3.42 -13.09
N ALA A 210 23.45 4.26 -13.57
CA ALA A 210 23.07 5.41 -14.39
C ALA A 210 22.64 5.00 -15.81
N ASN A 211 21.45 5.44 -16.21
CA ASN A 211 20.92 5.24 -17.55
C ASN A 211 21.59 6.21 -18.54
N LYS A 212 22.31 5.67 -19.52
CA LYS A 212 23.07 6.43 -20.53
C LYS A 212 22.45 6.38 -21.93
N LYS A 213 21.25 5.79 -22.10
CA LYS A 213 20.55 5.69 -23.39
C LYS A 213 20.44 7.06 -24.09
N TYR A 214 20.11 8.09 -23.32
CA TYR A 214 19.99 9.45 -23.84
C TYR A 214 21.30 9.96 -24.44
N GLN A 215 22.43 9.78 -23.74
CA GLN A 215 23.73 10.24 -24.21
C GLN A 215 24.20 9.49 -25.47
N ILE A 216 24.00 8.16 -25.52
CA ILE A 216 24.31 7.33 -26.69
C ILE A 216 23.51 7.80 -27.91
N LEU A 217 22.22 8.11 -27.71
CA LEU A 217 21.37 8.67 -28.78
C LEU A 217 21.87 10.04 -29.27
N LYS A 218 22.38 10.91 -28.38
CA LYS A 218 22.97 12.20 -28.80
C LYS A 218 24.20 11.98 -29.66
N GLU A 219 25.10 11.11 -29.22
CA GLU A 219 26.32 10.80 -29.95
C GLU A 219 25.97 10.28 -31.35
N ARG A 220 25.03 9.35 -31.44
CA ARG A 220 24.57 8.81 -32.72
C ARG A 220 23.99 9.91 -33.63
N LYS A 221 23.19 10.83 -33.10
CA LYS A 221 22.67 11.96 -33.88
C LYS A 221 23.78 12.91 -34.33
N ILE A 222 24.70 13.28 -33.44
CA ILE A 222 25.83 14.18 -33.76
C ILE A 222 26.71 13.57 -34.86
N ARG A 223 27.07 12.30 -34.73
CA ARG A 223 27.94 11.59 -35.69
C ARG A 223 27.27 11.32 -37.04
N LYS A 224 25.93 11.24 -37.10
CA LYS A 224 25.19 11.12 -38.36
C LYS A 224 25.18 12.42 -39.17
N LEU A 225 25.26 13.58 -38.51
CA LEU A 225 25.10 14.87 -39.18
C LEU A 225 26.36 15.33 -39.90
N ARG A 226 27.55 15.03 -39.36
CA ARG A 226 28.83 15.51 -39.89
C ARG A 226 30.01 14.80 -39.22
N ASP A 227 31.19 14.98 -39.81
CA ASP A 227 32.45 14.65 -39.17
C ASP A 227 32.63 15.46 -37.87
N VAL A 228 33.21 14.80 -36.87
CA VAL A 228 33.34 15.31 -35.51
C VAL A 228 34.80 15.36 -35.13
N TYR A 229 35.16 16.39 -34.37
CA TYR A 229 36.50 16.65 -33.90
C TYR A 229 36.49 16.90 -32.40
N ILE A 230 37.67 16.83 -31.81
CA ILE A 230 37.97 17.30 -30.45
C ILE A 230 39.07 18.35 -30.56
N LYS A 231 38.89 19.45 -29.82
CA LYS A 231 39.86 20.55 -29.80
C LYS A 231 40.95 20.24 -28.78
N PHE A 232 42.21 20.28 -29.21
CA PHE A 232 43.37 20.21 -28.32
C PHE A 232 44.34 21.32 -28.70
N LYS A 233 44.56 22.27 -27.78
CA LYS A 233 45.25 23.53 -28.07
C LYS A 233 44.60 24.21 -29.29
N ASN A 234 45.39 24.53 -30.31
CA ASN A 234 44.94 25.13 -31.57
C ASN A 234 44.71 24.10 -32.68
N LYS A 235 44.68 22.79 -32.35
CA LYS A 235 44.49 21.72 -33.31
C LYS A 235 43.12 21.06 -33.14
N LEU A 236 42.54 20.63 -34.27
CA LEU A 236 41.34 19.80 -34.31
C LEU A 236 41.76 18.37 -34.64
N ILE A 237 41.49 17.45 -33.70
CA ILE A 237 41.78 16.03 -33.89
C ILE A 237 40.47 15.35 -34.30
N LYS A 238 40.46 14.75 -35.49
CA LYS A 238 39.27 14.07 -36.03
C LYS A 238 38.94 12.84 -35.19
N VAL A 239 37.67 12.68 -34.85
CA VAL A 239 37.15 11.48 -34.19
C VAL A 239 36.83 10.44 -35.27
N PRO A 240 37.44 9.24 -35.24
CA PRO A 240 37.13 8.20 -36.22
C PRO A 240 35.64 7.81 -36.19
N LYS A 241 35.04 7.54 -37.36
CA LYS A 241 33.61 7.21 -37.47
C LYS A 241 33.23 5.93 -36.72
N ASN A 242 34.12 4.95 -36.69
CA ASN A 242 33.97 3.67 -36.01
C ASN A 242 34.30 3.71 -34.50
N MET A 243 35.00 4.75 -34.03
CA MET A 243 35.35 4.88 -32.60
C MET A 243 34.11 5.24 -31.80
N LYS A 244 33.74 4.41 -30.83
CA LYS A 244 32.66 4.67 -29.87
C LYS A 244 33.21 5.30 -28.59
N ILE A 245 32.39 6.08 -27.89
CA ILE A 245 32.71 6.47 -26.52
C ILE A 245 32.56 5.22 -25.63
N GLU A 246 33.65 4.81 -25.00
CA GLU A 246 33.68 3.70 -24.07
C GLU A 246 33.06 4.13 -22.74
N ILE A 247 32.11 3.33 -22.25
CA ILE A 247 31.42 3.61 -20.99
C ILE A 247 32.08 2.78 -19.89
N VAL A 248 32.76 3.45 -18.97
CA VAL A 248 33.41 2.81 -17.83
C VAL A 248 32.49 2.93 -16.63
N ARG A 249 32.03 1.78 -16.12
CA ARG A 249 31.12 1.67 -14.97
C ARG A 249 31.83 1.25 -13.68
N GLU A 250 32.91 0.50 -13.85
CA GLU A 250 33.76 -0.08 -12.81
C GLU A 250 35.21 0.04 -13.31
N LEU A 251 36.20 -0.07 -12.44
CA LEU A 251 37.60 0.12 -12.82
C LEU A 251 38.16 -1.06 -13.64
N GLU A 252 37.39 -2.12 -13.81
CA GLU A 252 37.72 -3.24 -14.69
C GLU A 252 37.75 -2.79 -16.15
N GLY A 253 38.90 -2.95 -16.81
CA GLY A 253 39.08 -2.65 -18.24
C GLY A 253 39.61 -1.25 -18.57
N ILE A 254 39.99 -0.43 -17.59
CA ILE A 254 40.76 0.81 -17.88
C ILE A 254 42.14 0.46 -18.37
#